data_AF-R7T369-F1
#
_entry.id   AF-R7T369-F1
#
_cell.length_a   1.000
_cell.length_b   1.000
_cell.length_c   1.000
_cell.angle_alpha   90.00
_cell.angle_beta   90.00
_cell.angle_gamma   90.00
#
_symmetry.space_group_name_H-M   'P 1'
#
loop_
_entity.id
_entity.type
_entity.pdbx_description
1 polymer ?
#
loop_
_entity_poly.entity_id
_entity_poly.type
_entity_poly.pdbx_seq_one_letter_code
_entity_poly.pdbx_strand_id
1 'polypeptide(L)'
;MERSAHRETIEALEASENTYLTLLRGLASVLEMDDVEGLRSMAHIPKDERIKLTGLREQAVELLASRVKVLKERITRKDELLQGYERDLAKLRQAEKLAQHKTSQLDSLVDDVRSKSEEAQYLRESLHRTRDRLDQEKRLNSAVKSKKTFHLERENHSRNGWAKHHCPPEDVMGKAKASKKIIAEKMKRKNYEITTLKTELSTRERDLHGARRRLTQLENTPVSDRDPQEPPAIESH
;
A
#
# COMPACT_ATOMS: atom_id res chain seq x y z
N MET A 1 76.43 49.42 17.15
CA MET A 1 75.28 49.11 16.29
C MET A 1 75.38 47.70 15.70
N GLU A 2 76.50 47.33 15.07
CA GLU A 2 76.70 46.00 14.44
C GLU A 2 76.52 44.79 15.37
N ARG A 3 76.96 44.88 16.64
CA ARG A 3 76.76 43.80 17.63
C ARG A 3 75.28 43.55 17.99
N SER A 4 74.42 44.58 17.91
CA SER A 4 72.97 44.43 18.14
C SER A 4 72.32 43.74 16.95
N ALA A 5 72.64 44.20 15.74
CA ALA A 5 72.12 43.62 14.50
C ALA A 5 72.51 42.14 14.33
N HIS A 6 73.74 41.76 14.70
CA HIS A 6 74.17 40.37 14.68
C HIS A 6 73.40 39.48 15.68
N ARG A 7 73.14 40.01 16.87
CA ARG A 7 72.37 39.30 17.89
C ARG A 7 70.91 39.12 17.46
N GLU A 8 70.28 40.18 16.95
CA GLU A 8 68.91 40.14 16.44
C GLU A 8 68.76 39.14 15.28
N THR A 9 69.76 39.05 14.39
CA THR A 9 69.72 38.05 13.30
C THR A 9 69.83 36.62 13.81
N ILE A 10 70.65 36.36 14.83
CA ILE A 10 70.73 35.02 15.44
C ILE A 10 69.40 34.66 16.10
N GLU A 11 68.84 35.56 16.92
CA GLU A 11 67.56 35.35 17.61
C GLU A 11 66.42 35.09 16.60
N ALA A 12 66.40 35.81 15.47
CA ALA A 12 65.41 35.59 14.41
C ALA A 12 65.56 34.22 13.73
N LEU A 13 66.79 33.77 13.47
CA LEU A 13 67.06 32.46 12.88
C LEU A 13 66.70 31.31 13.82
N GLU A 14 67.00 31.45 15.12
CA GLU A 14 66.60 30.47 16.15
C GLU A 14 65.09 30.38 16.28
N ALA A 15 64.38 31.51 16.29
CA ALA A 15 62.92 31.54 16.30
C ALA A 15 62.32 30.84 15.05
N SER A 16 62.87 31.12 13.86
CA SER A 16 62.49 30.46 12.61
C SER A 16 62.72 28.94 12.67
N GLU A 17 63.87 28.50 13.18
CA GLU A 17 64.14 27.07 13.34
C GLU A 17 63.18 26.40 14.33
N ASN A 18 62.93 27.03 15.49
CA ASN A 18 62.04 26.47 16.50
C ASN A 18 60.60 26.33 15.99
N THR A 19 60.11 27.30 15.23
CA THR A 19 58.79 27.21 14.59
C THR A 19 58.73 26.12 13.53
N TYR A 20 59.76 25.98 12.69
CA TYR A 20 59.86 24.87 11.73
C TYR A 20 59.84 23.50 12.43
N LEU A 21 60.64 23.31 13.48
CA LEU A 21 60.69 22.05 14.22
C LEU A 21 59.37 21.74 14.92
N THR A 22 58.71 22.76 15.48
CA THR A 22 57.38 22.60 16.10
C THR A 22 56.34 22.18 15.07
N LEU A 23 56.33 22.81 13.90
CA LEU A 23 55.48 22.42 12.78
C LEU A 23 55.73 20.97 12.35
N LEU A 24 57.00 20.58 12.19
CA LEU A 24 57.38 19.25 11.73
C LEU A 24 56.93 18.17 12.73
N ARG A 25 57.11 18.40 14.04
CA ARG A 25 56.62 17.50 15.10
C ARG A 25 55.09 17.42 15.12
N GLY A 26 54.42 18.57 14.96
CA GLY A 26 52.95 18.63 14.90
C GLY A 26 52.40 17.82 13.73
N LEU A 27 52.98 17.99 12.54
CA LEU A 27 52.60 17.24 11.34
C LEU A 27 52.88 15.74 11.49
N ALA A 28 54.05 15.36 12.01
CA ALA A 28 54.39 13.96 12.26
C ALA A 28 53.37 13.29 13.21
N SER A 29 53.01 13.98 14.30
CA SER A 29 52.00 13.50 15.26
C SER A 29 50.63 13.33 14.62
N VAL A 30 50.14 14.33 13.88
CA VAL A 30 48.82 14.27 13.22
C VAL A 30 48.77 13.19 12.12
N LEU A 31 49.90 12.94 11.46
CA LEU A 31 50.01 11.93 10.42
C LEU A 31 50.35 10.53 10.96
N GLU A 32 50.48 10.40 12.29
CA GLU A 32 50.85 9.19 13.02
C GLU A 32 52.17 8.60 12.50
N MET A 33 53.21 9.45 12.44
CA MET A 33 54.53 9.10 11.95
C MET A 33 55.57 9.21 13.08
N ASP A 34 56.13 8.07 13.46
CA ASP A 34 57.13 7.97 14.54
C ASP A 34 58.59 8.03 14.02
N ASP A 35 58.78 7.97 12.69
CA ASP A 35 60.06 7.80 12.00
C ASP A 35 60.61 9.09 11.36
N VAL A 36 60.09 10.26 11.77
CA VAL A 36 60.52 11.54 11.19
C VAL A 36 61.86 12.00 11.79
N GLU A 37 62.92 11.87 11.00
CA GLU A 37 64.26 12.34 11.34
C GLU A 37 64.43 13.86 11.16
N GLY A 38 65.62 14.38 11.50
CA GLY A 38 65.96 15.79 11.26
C GLY A 38 65.40 16.79 12.29
N LEU A 39 64.85 16.29 13.39
CA LEU A 39 64.20 17.07 14.47
C LEU A 39 65.16 17.75 15.46
N ARG A 40 66.47 17.62 15.26
CA ARG A 40 67.51 18.28 16.07
C ARG A 40 67.79 19.70 15.56
N SER A 41 68.19 20.60 16.45
CA SER A 41 68.58 21.98 16.09
C SER A 41 69.89 22.02 15.28
N MET A 42 70.01 23.00 14.39
CA MET A 42 71.24 23.32 13.66
C MET A 42 72.20 24.22 14.45
N ALA A 43 71.80 24.68 15.64
CA ALA A 43 72.64 25.52 16.48
C ALA A 43 73.92 24.79 16.89
N HIS A 44 75.05 25.48 16.80
CA HIS A 44 76.35 25.06 17.29
C HIS A 44 76.93 23.74 16.71
N ILE A 45 76.38 23.20 15.62
CA ILE A 45 76.95 22.03 14.92
C ILE A 45 77.87 22.41 13.76
N PRO A 46 78.90 21.60 13.43
CA PRO A 46 79.81 21.85 12.31
C PRO A 46 79.11 21.90 10.95
N LYS A 47 79.75 22.54 9.96
CA LYS A 47 79.18 22.69 8.61
C LYS A 47 78.81 21.36 7.96
N ASP A 48 79.67 20.35 8.11
CA ASP A 48 79.45 19.02 7.51
C ASP A 48 78.22 18.33 8.12
N GLU A 49 78.00 18.50 9.42
CA GLU A 49 76.80 17.99 10.10
C GLU A 49 75.53 18.75 9.73
N ARG A 50 75.63 20.06 9.45
CA ARG A 50 74.50 20.84 8.94
C ARG A 50 74.05 20.32 7.59
N ILE A 51 74.98 20.02 6.68
CA ILE A 51 74.65 19.46 5.36
C ILE A 51 73.92 18.13 5.51
N LYS A 52 74.41 17.24 6.37
CA LYS A 52 73.74 15.96 6.67
C LYS A 52 72.33 16.18 7.23
N LEU A 53 72.18 17.10 8.17
CA LEU A 53 70.89 17.41 8.80
C LEU A 53 69.90 18.04 7.80
N THR A 54 70.36 18.88 6.88
CA THR A 54 69.51 19.37 5.78
C THR A 54 68.97 18.21 4.95
N GLY A 55 69.80 17.23 4.59
CA GLY A 55 69.34 16.04 3.87
C GLY A 55 68.27 15.24 4.64
N LEU A 56 68.44 15.07 5.95
CA LEU A 56 67.42 14.42 6.80
C LEU A 56 66.10 15.21 6.83
N ARG A 57 66.18 16.55 6.87
CA ARG A 57 65.00 17.43 6.84
C ARG A 57 64.27 17.38 5.49
N GLU A 58 65.01 17.32 4.38
CA GLU A 58 64.42 17.15 3.05
C GLU A 58 63.70 15.80 2.94
N GLN A 59 64.31 14.72 3.42
CA GLN A 59 63.70 13.39 3.47
C GLN A 59 62.45 13.36 4.37
N ALA A 60 62.50 14.00 5.53
CA ALA A 60 61.35 14.12 6.42
C ALA A 60 60.17 14.83 5.75
N VAL A 61 60.43 15.93 5.03
CA VAL A 61 59.40 16.66 4.28
C VAL A 61 58.82 15.81 3.15
N GLU A 62 59.66 15.08 2.42
CA GLU A 62 59.22 14.16 1.36
C GLU A 62 58.35 13.04 1.91
N LEU A 63 58.74 12.44 3.05
CA LEU A 63 57.98 11.39 3.72
C LEU A 63 56.61 11.90 4.17
N LEU A 64 56.54 13.07 4.80
CA LEU A 64 55.27 13.70 5.20
C LEU A 64 54.38 14.01 3.99
N ALA A 65 54.94 14.57 2.92
CA ALA A 65 54.20 14.86 1.69
C ALA A 65 53.65 13.58 1.05
N SER A 66 54.44 12.50 1.03
CA SER A 66 54.01 11.20 0.53
C SER A 66 52.86 10.63 1.36
N ARG A 67 52.94 10.73 2.69
CA ARG A 67 51.89 10.28 3.60
C ARG A 67 50.59 11.04 3.38
N VAL A 68 50.66 12.36 3.25
CA VAL A 68 49.50 13.21 2.91
C VAL A 68 48.87 12.80 1.59
N LYS A 69 49.68 12.54 0.56
CA LYS A 69 49.19 12.09 -0.75
C LYS A 69 48.44 10.77 -0.66
N VAL A 70 49.00 9.77 0.03
CA VAL A 70 48.36 8.46 0.24
C VAL A 70 47.05 8.59 1.01
N LEU A 71 47.02 9.41 2.07
CA LEU A 71 45.80 9.65 2.84
C LEU A 71 44.72 10.34 1.98
N LYS A 72 45.09 11.34 1.18
CA LYS A 72 44.18 12.00 0.24
C LYS A 72 43.57 11.00 -0.75
N GLU A 73 44.39 10.18 -1.40
CA GLU A 73 43.91 9.15 -2.34
C GLU A 73 43.00 8.11 -1.67
N ARG A 74 43.30 7.76 -0.41
CA ARG A 74 42.46 6.85 0.38
C ARG A 74 41.11 7.48 0.73
N ILE A 75 41.09 8.77 1.07
CA ILE A 75 39.84 9.50 1.34
C ILE A 75 39.00 9.58 0.06
N THR A 76 39.57 10.00 -1.07
CA THR A 76 38.85 10.07 -2.35
C THR A 76 38.21 8.74 -2.74
N ARG A 77 38.95 7.62 -2.61
CA ARG A 77 38.39 6.28 -2.89
C ARG A 77 37.27 5.88 -1.93
N LYS A 78 37.38 6.24 -0.65
CA LYS A 78 36.30 5.99 0.32
C LYS A 78 35.06 6.82 0.01
N ASP A 79 35.22 8.07 -0.39
CA ASP A 79 34.10 8.93 -0.78
C ASP A 79 33.39 8.39 -2.03
N GLU A 80 34.15 7.95 -3.04
CA GLU A 80 33.60 7.30 -4.23
C GLU A 80 32.81 6.02 -3.88
N LEU A 81 33.34 5.20 -2.97
CA LEU A 81 32.67 4.00 -2.48
C LEU A 81 31.37 4.33 -1.73
N LEU A 82 31.40 5.34 -0.86
CA LEU A 82 30.21 5.81 -0.13
C LEU A 82 29.12 6.29 -1.09
N GLN A 83 29.47 7.07 -2.10
CA GLN A 83 28.53 7.46 -3.15
C GLN A 83 27.98 6.24 -3.90
N GLY A 84 28.80 5.20 -4.10
CA GLY A 84 28.35 3.90 -4.63
C GLY A 84 27.24 3.29 -3.77
N TYR A 85 27.47 3.19 -2.46
CA TYR A 85 26.49 2.66 -1.52
C TYR A 85 25.21 3.50 -1.44
N GLU A 86 25.30 4.82 -1.51
CA GLU A 86 24.12 5.69 -1.55
C GLU A 86 23.24 5.40 -2.77
N ARG A 87 23.85 5.21 -3.95
CA ARG A 87 23.13 4.85 -5.18
C ARG A 87 22.47 3.49 -5.06
N ASP A 88 23.17 2.50 -4.51
CA ASP A 88 22.63 1.15 -4.36
C ASP A 88 21.52 1.09 -3.31
N LEU A 89 21.63 1.86 -2.23
CA LEU A 89 20.59 2.02 -1.22
C LEU A 89 19.34 2.70 -1.79
N ALA A 90 19.50 3.67 -2.69
CA ALA A 90 18.38 4.26 -3.42
C ALA A 90 17.67 3.23 -4.32
N LYS A 91 18.42 2.41 -5.06
CA LYS A 91 17.86 1.31 -5.86
C LYS A 91 17.14 0.29 -4.98
N LEU A 92 17.70 -0.08 -3.83
CA LEU A 92 17.10 -1.03 -2.90
C LEU A 92 15.77 -0.52 -2.37
N ARG A 93 15.70 0.76 -1.96
CA ARG A 93 14.44 1.40 -1.54
C ARG A 93 13.39 1.41 -2.65
N GLN A 94 13.79 1.62 -3.90
CA GLN A 94 12.88 1.56 -5.03
C GLN A 94 12.38 0.12 -5.27
N ALA A 95 13.26 -0.88 -5.19
CA ALA A 95 12.91 -2.29 -5.33
C ALA A 95 11.95 -2.74 -4.21
N GLU A 96 12.20 -2.30 -2.97
CA GLU A 96 11.33 -2.57 -1.83
C GLU A 96 9.92 -2.00 -2.03
N LYS A 97 9.80 -0.73 -2.46
CA LYS A 97 8.50 -0.12 -2.78
C LYS A 97 7.76 -0.89 -3.88
N LEU A 98 8.47 -1.32 -4.92
CA LEU A 98 7.88 -2.12 -5.98
C LEU A 98 7.42 -3.49 -5.47
N ALA A 99 8.21 -4.13 -4.61
CA ALA A 99 7.85 -5.39 -3.98
C ALA A 99 6.58 -5.25 -3.11
N GLN A 100 6.52 -4.22 -2.26
CA GLN A 100 5.34 -3.92 -1.45
C GLN A 100 4.10 -3.71 -2.32
N HIS A 101 4.21 -2.93 -3.40
CA HIS A 101 3.10 -2.71 -4.32
C HIS A 101 2.62 -4.03 -4.95
N LYS A 102 3.54 -4.88 -5.41
CA LYS A 102 3.21 -6.19 -5.98
C LYS A 102 2.58 -7.13 -4.95
N THR A 103 3.04 -7.10 -3.70
CA THR A 103 2.43 -7.87 -2.61
C THR A 103 0.98 -7.45 -2.41
N SER A 104 0.69 -6.14 -2.34
CA SER A 104 -0.69 -5.67 -2.21
C SER A 104 -1.57 -6.05 -3.39
N GLN A 105 -1.02 -6.05 -4.62
CA GLN A 105 -1.74 -6.55 -5.79
C GLN A 105 -2.04 -8.05 -5.72
N LEU A 106 -1.09 -8.85 -5.22
CA LEU A 106 -1.28 -10.27 -4.99
C LEU A 106 -2.34 -10.54 -3.93
N ASP A 107 -2.30 -9.82 -2.81
CA ASP A 107 -3.29 -9.96 -1.74
C ASP A 107 -4.70 -9.67 -2.25
N SER A 108 -4.88 -8.58 -3.00
CA SER A 108 -6.15 -8.25 -3.65
C SER A 108 -6.61 -9.36 -4.62
N LEU A 109 -5.69 -9.93 -5.38
CA LEU A 109 -6.03 -11.00 -6.33
C LEU A 109 -6.40 -12.30 -5.59
N VAL A 110 -5.76 -12.60 -4.47
CA VAL A 110 -6.09 -13.73 -3.61
C VAL A 110 -7.51 -13.59 -3.07
N ASP A 111 -7.87 -12.41 -2.58
CA ASP A 111 -9.22 -12.10 -2.10
C ASP A 111 -10.27 -12.23 -3.22
N ASP A 112 -9.97 -11.72 -4.41
CA ASP A 112 -10.85 -11.85 -5.58
C ASP A 112 -11.07 -13.30 -5.98
N VAL A 113 -10.01 -14.11 -6.02
CA VAL A 113 -10.09 -15.54 -6.34
C VAL A 113 -10.92 -16.28 -5.31
N ARG A 114 -10.71 -15.97 -4.02
CA ARG A 114 -11.49 -16.57 -2.93
C ARG A 114 -12.98 -16.21 -3.06
N SER A 115 -13.29 -14.93 -3.23
CA SER A 115 -14.67 -14.44 -3.40
C SER A 115 -15.38 -15.11 -4.57
N LYS A 116 -14.72 -15.17 -5.74
CA LYS A 116 -15.25 -15.87 -6.93
C LYS A 116 -15.42 -17.37 -6.71
N SER A 117 -14.54 -18.00 -5.94
CA SER A 117 -14.66 -19.42 -5.60
C SER A 117 -15.89 -19.68 -4.72
N GLU A 118 -16.11 -18.83 -3.72
CA GLU A 118 -17.29 -18.88 -2.84
C GLU A 118 -18.57 -18.66 -3.65
N GLU A 119 -18.63 -17.64 -4.52
CA GLU A 119 -19.76 -17.40 -5.41
C GLU A 119 -20.03 -18.60 -6.34
N ALA A 120 -18.99 -19.15 -6.96
CA ALA A 120 -19.12 -20.33 -7.82
C ALA A 120 -19.69 -21.53 -7.05
N GLN A 121 -19.31 -21.73 -5.79
CA GLN A 121 -19.89 -22.75 -4.93
C GLN A 121 -21.38 -22.48 -4.67
N TYR A 122 -21.75 -21.27 -4.27
CA TYR A 122 -23.15 -20.91 -4.03
C TYR A 122 -24.04 -21.10 -5.26
N LEU A 123 -23.53 -20.74 -6.45
CA LEU A 123 -24.22 -20.95 -7.72
C LEU A 123 -24.40 -22.43 -8.05
N ARG A 124 -23.36 -23.26 -7.83
CA ARG A 124 -23.46 -24.72 -8.03
C ARG A 124 -24.52 -25.34 -7.11
N GLU A 125 -24.53 -24.96 -5.83
CA GLU A 125 -25.53 -25.46 -4.88
C GLU A 125 -26.94 -25.00 -5.24
N SER A 126 -27.10 -23.73 -5.64
CA SER A 126 -28.39 -23.19 -6.07
C SER A 126 -28.91 -23.89 -7.32
N LEU A 127 -28.03 -24.18 -8.27
CA LEU A 127 -28.34 -24.97 -9.46
C LEU A 127 -28.73 -26.42 -9.11
N HIS A 128 -28.06 -27.03 -8.13
CA HIS A 128 -28.43 -28.36 -7.67
C HIS A 128 -29.84 -28.37 -7.05
N ARG A 129 -30.13 -27.41 -6.15
CA ARG A 129 -31.44 -27.24 -5.53
C ARG A 129 -32.57 -27.02 -6.55
N THR A 130 -32.34 -26.24 -7.61
CA THR A 130 -33.35 -26.02 -8.65
C THR A 130 -33.58 -27.24 -9.53
N ARG A 131 -32.52 -28.00 -9.85
CA ARG A 131 -32.63 -29.28 -10.54
C ARG A 131 -33.45 -30.30 -9.73
N ASP A 132 -33.16 -30.44 -8.44
CA ASP A 132 -33.90 -31.37 -7.57
C ASP A 132 -35.38 -31.02 -7.48
N ARG A 133 -35.72 -29.73 -7.33
CA ARG A 133 -37.11 -29.25 -7.36
C ARG A 133 -37.78 -29.55 -8.70
N LEU A 134 -37.10 -29.27 -9.81
CA LEU A 134 -37.63 -29.55 -11.14
C LEU A 134 -37.91 -31.05 -11.33
N ASP A 135 -37.01 -31.91 -10.88
CA ASP A 135 -37.17 -33.35 -10.99
C ASP A 135 -38.30 -33.87 -10.09
N GLN A 136 -38.48 -33.30 -8.89
CA GLN A 136 -39.65 -33.57 -8.05
C GLN A 136 -40.95 -33.17 -8.73
N GLU A 137 -41.03 -31.96 -9.30
CA GLU A 137 -42.21 -31.48 -10.04
C GLU A 137 -42.51 -32.36 -11.25
N LYS A 138 -41.49 -32.79 -12.01
CA LYS A 138 -41.65 -33.74 -13.11
C LYS A 138 -42.24 -35.06 -12.62
N ARG A 139 -41.74 -35.62 -11.51
CA ARG A 139 -42.28 -36.87 -10.92
C ARG A 139 -43.73 -36.71 -10.49
N LEU A 140 -44.07 -35.63 -9.79
CA LEU A 140 -45.43 -35.32 -9.35
C LEU A 140 -46.38 -35.13 -10.55
N ASN A 141 -45.96 -34.38 -11.56
CA ASN A 141 -46.74 -34.15 -12.77
C ASN A 141 -47.02 -35.46 -13.54
N SER A 142 -46.00 -36.31 -13.68
CA SER A 142 -46.17 -37.66 -14.24
C SER A 142 -47.18 -38.49 -13.43
N ALA A 143 -47.09 -38.51 -12.10
CA ALA A 143 -48.04 -39.21 -11.25
C ALA A 143 -49.48 -38.67 -11.38
N VAL A 144 -49.64 -37.34 -11.45
CA VAL A 144 -50.94 -36.71 -11.68
C VAL A 144 -51.49 -37.07 -13.07
N LYS A 145 -50.67 -37.09 -14.12
CA LYS A 145 -51.07 -37.51 -15.45
C LYS A 145 -51.52 -38.98 -15.47
N SER A 146 -50.77 -39.88 -14.83
CA SER A 146 -51.16 -41.29 -14.70
C SER A 146 -52.46 -41.46 -13.90
N LYS A 147 -52.65 -40.70 -12.82
CA LYS A 147 -53.90 -40.75 -12.04
C LYS A 147 -55.09 -40.18 -12.81
N LYS A 148 -54.90 -39.08 -13.56
CA LYS A 148 -55.95 -38.49 -14.41
C LYS A 148 -56.35 -39.42 -15.54
N THR A 149 -55.40 -40.06 -16.20
CA THR A 149 -55.68 -41.06 -17.25
C THR A 149 -56.45 -42.26 -16.69
N PHE A 150 -56.05 -42.80 -15.53
CA PHE A 150 -56.80 -43.85 -14.84
C PHE A 150 -58.23 -43.41 -14.46
N HIS A 151 -58.40 -42.19 -13.93
CA HIS A 151 -59.73 -41.65 -13.64
C HIS A 151 -60.59 -41.42 -14.89
N LEU A 152 -60.00 -40.95 -16.00
CA LEU A 152 -60.72 -40.77 -17.26
C LEU A 152 -61.12 -42.11 -17.88
N GLU A 153 -60.26 -43.13 -17.81
CA GLU A 153 -60.62 -44.50 -18.22
C GLU A 153 -61.75 -45.04 -17.36
N ARG A 154 -61.71 -44.85 -16.03
CA ARG A 154 -62.80 -45.24 -15.12
C ARG A 154 -64.09 -44.47 -15.38
N GLU A 155 -64.02 -43.16 -15.63
CA GLU A 155 -65.18 -42.34 -16.00
C GLU A 155 -65.73 -42.69 -17.38
N ASN A 156 -64.89 -43.08 -18.35
CA ASN A 156 -65.36 -43.55 -19.66
C ASN A 156 -66.07 -44.90 -19.54
N HIS A 157 -65.60 -45.81 -18.67
CA HIS A 157 -66.33 -47.04 -18.36
C HIS A 157 -67.63 -46.77 -17.57
N SER A 158 -67.65 -45.73 -16.72
CA SER A 158 -68.87 -45.31 -15.99
C SER A 158 -69.85 -44.48 -16.83
N ARG A 159 -69.39 -43.82 -17.91
CA ARG A 159 -70.24 -43.04 -18.83
C ARG A 159 -70.98 -43.87 -19.86
N ASN A 160 -70.67 -45.16 -19.98
CA ASN A 160 -71.49 -46.09 -20.76
C ASN A 160 -72.82 -46.45 -20.07
N GLY A 161 -73.14 -45.85 -18.94
CA GLY A 161 -74.47 -45.87 -18.37
C GLY A 161 -74.72 -44.62 -17.53
N TRP A 162 -75.17 -43.53 -18.17
CA TRP A 162 -76.26 -42.66 -17.70
C TRP A 162 -76.36 -41.40 -18.57
N ALA A 163 -77.54 -41.19 -19.15
CA ALA A 163 -77.88 -40.06 -19.98
C ALA A 163 -77.82 -38.74 -19.20
N LYS A 164 -77.16 -37.73 -19.78
CA LYS A 164 -77.11 -36.37 -19.23
C LYS A 164 -78.45 -35.67 -19.50
N HIS A 165 -79.25 -35.45 -18.45
CA HIS A 165 -80.34 -34.47 -18.50
C HIS A 165 -79.75 -33.05 -18.51
N HIS A 166 -80.11 -32.27 -19.52
CA HIS A 166 -79.89 -30.82 -19.57
C HIS A 166 -81.00 -30.14 -18.75
N CYS A 167 -80.69 -29.72 -17.53
CA CYS A 167 -81.46 -28.70 -16.82
C CYS A 167 -80.63 -27.41 -16.75
N PRO A 168 -81.16 -26.25 -17.18
CA PRO A 168 -80.52 -24.96 -16.94
C PRO A 168 -80.46 -24.71 -15.43
N PRO A 169 -79.32 -24.27 -14.87
CA PRO A 169 -79.24 -23.94 -13.45
C PRO A 169 -79.89 -22.57 -13.22
N GLU A 170 -81.11 -22.56 -12.68
CA GLU A 170 -81.68 -21.33 -12.13
C GLU A 170 -80.95 -20.99 -10.81
N ASP A 171 -80.32 -19.80 -10.74
CA ASP A 171 -79.69 -19.26 -9.53
C ASP A 171 -80.76 -18.69 -8.58
N VAL A 172 -81.61 -19.58 -8.06
CA VAL A 172 -82.73 -19.26 -7.16
C VAL A 172 -82.26 -18.62 -5.83
N MET A 173 -80.96 -18.72 -5.49
CA MET A 173 -80.39 -18.28 -4.21
C MET A 173 -79.36 -17.14 -4.35
N GLY A 174 -79.18 -16.55 -5.54
CA GLY A 174 -78.25 -15.43 -5.77
C GLY A 174 -76.77 -15.74 -5.51
N LYS A 175 -76.37 -17.03 -5.54
CA LYS A 175 -75.02 -17.50 -5.22
C LYS A 175 -73.99 -16.98 -6.22
N ALA A 176 -74.37 -16.78 -7.48
CA ALA A 176 -73.46 -16.23 -8.50
C ALA A 176 -73.16 -14.74 -8.25
N LYS A 177 -74.15 -13.95 -7.79
CA LYS A 177 -73.93 -12.54 -7.41
C LYS A 177 -73.07 -12.42 -6.15
N ALA A 178 -73.29 -13.27 -5.16
CA ALA A 178 -72.48 -13.30 -3.94
C ALA A 178 -71.01 -13.67 -4.24
N SER A 179 -70.78 -14.70 -5.06
CA SER A 179 -69.43 -15.12 -5.46
C SER A 179 -68.70 -14.04 -6.27
N LYS A 180 -69.40 -13.36 -7.21
CA LYS A 180 -68.84 -12.20 -7.93
C LYS A 180 -68.46 -11.05 -7.01
N LYS A 181 -69.26 -10.77 -5.97
CA LYS A 181 -68.98 -9.72 -4.98
C LYS A 181 -67.72 -10.04 -4.15
N ILE A 182 -67.57 -11.29 -3.71
CA ILE A 182 -66.38 -11.76 -2.97
C ILE A 182 -65.12 -11.66 -3.84
N ILE A 183 -65.19 -12.06 -5.11
CA ILE A 183 -64.06 -11.96 -6.04
C ILE A 183 -63.70 -10.48 -6.28
N ALA A 184 -64.70 -9.61 -6.50
CA ALA A 184 -64.47 -8.18 -6.69
C ALA A 184 -63.83 -7.52 -5.46
N GLU A 185 -64.26 -7.89 -4.26
CA GLU A 185 -63.68 -7.37 -3.01
C GLU A 185 -62.24 -7.84 -2.81
N LYS A 186 -61.95 -9.12 -3.11
CA LYS A 186 -60.60 -9.67 -3.07
C LYS A 186 -59.68 -8.99 -4.08
N MET A 187 -60.17 -8.68 -5.29
CA MET A 187 -59.43 -7.91 -6.29
C MET A 187 -59.19 -6.48 -5.85
N LYS A 188 -60.18 -5.84 -5.20
CA LYS A 188 -60.01 -4.49 -4.63
C LYS A 188 -58.92 -4.43 -3.56
N ARG A 189 -58.88 -5.42 -2.66
CA ARG A 189 -57.82 -5.53 -1.63
C ARG A 189 -56.43 -5.71 -2.25
N LYS A 190 -56.30 -6.61 -3.23
CA LYS A 190 -55.05 -6.82 -3.97
C LYS A 190 -54.59 -5.57 -4.72
N ASN A 191 -55.51 -4.86 -5.37
CA ASN A 191 -55.19 -3.63 -6.10
C ASN A 191 -54.73 -2.51 -5.15
N TYR A 192 -55.33 -2.40 -3.97
CA TYR A 192 -54.87 -1.46 -2.94
C TYR A 192 -53.45 -1.80 -2.48
N GLU A 193 -53.20 -3.07 -2.11
CA GLU A 193 -51.88 -3.55 -1.68
C GLU A 193 -50.79 -3.32 -2.75
N ILE A 194 -51.08 -3.61 -4.02
CA ILE A 194 -50.18 -3.34 -5.14
C ILE A 194 -49.87 -1.84 -5.25
N THR A 195 -50.87 -0.98 -5.05
CA THR A 195 -50.68 0.47 -5.15
C THR A 195 -49.80 0.98 -4.01
N THR A 196 -50.04 0.51 -2.78
CA THR A 196 -49.24 0.85 -1.61
C THR A 196 -47.78 0.41 -1.79
N LEU A 197 -47.56 -0.85 -2.20
CA LEU A 197 -46.22 -1.37 -2.42
C LEU A 197 -45.48 -0.61 -3.54
N LYS A 198 -46.17 -0.20 -4.61
CA LYS A 198 -45.59 0.65 -5.65
C LYS A 198 -45.17 2.03 -5.12
N THR A 199 -45.98 2.64 -4.26
CA THR A 199 -45.63 3.94 -3.65
C THR A 199 -44.45 3.85 -2.69
N GLU A 200 -44.36 2.79 -1.90
CA GLU A 200 -43.23 2.53 -1.00
C GLU A 200 -41.95 2.28 -1.79
N LEU A 201 -42.02 1.48 -2.85
CA LEU A 201 -40.87 1.14 -3.69
C LEU A 201 -40.34 2.38 -4.43
N SER A 202 -41.22 3.20 -5.00
CA SER A 202 -40.83 4.49 -5.60
C SER A 202 -40.20 5.45 -4.59
N THR A 203 -40.63 5.42 -3.33
CA THR A 203 -40.03 6.23 -2.26
C THR A 203 -38.63 5.74 -1.92
N ARG A 204 -38.44 4.42 -1.75
CA ARG A 204 -37.13 3.84 -1.50
C ARG A 204 -36.15 4.05 -2.65
N GLU A 205 -36.60 3.99 -3.90
CA GLU A 205 -35.76 4.29 -5.06
C GLU A 205 -35.26 5.74 -5.05
N ARG A 206 -36.12 6.71 -4.70
CA ARG A 206 -35.73 8.11 -4.54
C ARG A 206 -34.71 8.29 -3.42
N ASP A 207 -34.92 7.65 -2.27
CA ASP A 207 -34.02 7.74 -1.13
C ASP A 207 -32.64 7.14 -1.46
N LEU A 208 -32.62 6.00 -2.14
CA LEU A 208 -31.40 5.33 -2.59
C LEU A 208 -30.65 6.18 -3.62
N HIS A 209 -31.37 6.79 -4.57
CA HIS A 209 -30.77 7.70 -5.54
C HIS A 209 -30.18 8.95 -4.85
N GLY A 210 -30.88 9.49 -3.85
CA GLY A 210 -30.37 10.59 -3.01
C GLY A 210 -29.13 10.21 -2.21
N ALA A 211 -29.11 9.03 -1.60
CA ALA A 211 -27.96 8.51 -0.87
C ALA A 211 -26.75 8.28 -1.80
N ARG A 212 -26.97 7.72 -2.98
CA ARG A 212 -25.93 7.52 -3.99
C ARG A 212 -25.32 8.86 -4.44
N ARG A 213 -26.15 9.88 -4.68
CA ARG A 213 -25.65 11.23 -5.00
C ARG A 213 -24.80 11.83 -3.88
N ARG A 214 -25.18 11.66 -2.61
CA ARG A 214 -24.38 12.12 -1.46
C ARG A 214 -23.04 11.41 -1.37
N LEU A 215 -23.01 10.10 -1.60
CA LEU A 215 -21.76 9.33 -1.64
C LEU A 215 -20.85 9.80 -2.77
N THR A 216 -21.37 9.98 -3.98
CA THR A 216 -20.58 10.50 -5.10
C THR A 216 -20.07 11.92 -4.86
N GLN A 217 -20.81 12.76 -4.11
CA GLN A 217 -20.33 14.09 -3.70
C GLN A 217 -19.16 13.99 -2.70
N LEU A 218 -19.23 13.06 -1.74
CA LEU A 218 -18.14 12.82 -0.78
C LEU A 218 -16.90 12.19 -1.43
N GLU A 219 -17.08 11.33 -2.43
CA GLU A 219 -15.99 10.73 -3.20
C GLU A 219 -15.30 11.75 -4.12
N ASN A 220 -16.04 12.76 -4.59
CA ASN A 220 -15.53 13.79 -5.50
C ASN A 220 -15.09 15.09 -4.78
N THR A 221 -15.25 15.21 -3.46
CA THR A 221 -14.64 16.31 -2.70
C THR A 221 -13.15 16.04 -2.53
N PRO A 222 -12.25 16.82 -3.16
CA PRO A 222 -10.82 16.69 -2.92
C PRO A 222 -10.50 17.06 -1.47
N VAL A 223 -9.59 16.31 -0.86
CA VAL A 223 -8.97 16.63 0.43
C VAL A 223 -8.16 17.93 0.24
N SER A 224 -8.80 19.07 0.45
CA SER A 224 -8.13 20.37 0.66
C SER A 224 -8.37 20.78 2.11
N ASP A 225 -7.27 21.05 2.79
CA ASP A 225 -7.13 21.79 4.04
C ASP A 225 -7.66 21.13 5.31
N ARG A 226 -6.83 20.24 5.85
CA ARG A 226 -6.61 20.20 7.30
C ARG A 226 -5.21 20.73 7.58
N ASP A 227 -5.13 22.01 7.91
CA ASP A 227 -3.95 22.61 8.53
C ASP A 227 -3.57 21.82 9.80
N PRO A 228 -2.28 21.58 10.06
CA PRO A 228 -1.83 21.14 11.38
C PRO A 228 -1.91 22.33 12.33
N GLN A 229 -2.81 22.28 13.32
CA GLN A 229 -2.74 23.22 14.46
C GLN A 229 -1.45 22.96 15.25
N GLU A 230 -0.58 23.96 15.30
CA GLU A 230 0.52 24.07 16.27
C GLU A 230 -0.01 24.01 17.71
N PRO A 231 0.70 23.35 18.65
CA PRO A 231 0.34 23.37 20.06
C PRO A 231 0.70 24.71 20.71
N PRO A 232 -0.11 25.22 21.67
CA PRO A 232 0.18 26.49 22.32
C PRO A 232 1.40 26.38 23.25
N ALA A 233 2.20 27.44 23.23
CA ALA A 233 3.37 27.63 24.07
C ALA A 233 3.00 27.69 25.56
N ILE A 234 3.85 27.05 26.37
CA ILE A 234 3.84 27.08 27.82
C ILE A 234 4.34 28.47 28.26
N GLU A 235 3.47 29.31 28.80
CA GLU A 235 3.90 30.49 29.56
C GLU A 235 4.27 30.06 30.99
N SER A 236 5.56 30.11 31.27
CA SER A 236 6.15 30.01 32.60
C SER A 236 6.04 31.37 33.31
N HIS A 237 5.26 31.41 34.39
CA HIS A 237 5.40 32.38 35.47
C HIS A 237 5.63 31.65 36.79
#